data_AF-A0A167VSL8-F1
#
_entry.id   AF-A0A167VSL8-F1
#
_cell.length_a   1.000
_cell.length_b   1.000
_cell.length_c   1.000
_cell.angle_alpha   90.00
_cell.angle_beta   90.00
_cell.angle_gamma   90.00
#
_symmetry.space_group_name_H-M   'P 1'
#
loop_
_entity.id
_entity.type
_entity.pdbx_description
1 polymer ?
#
loop_
_entity_poly.entity_id
_entity_poly.type
_entity_poly.pdbx_seq_one_letter_code
_entity_poly.pdbx_strand_id
1 'polypeptide(L)'
;MTLRSAAPDSFDALPNPRGGAVRSAELALAEALLAFEQRSESTAALLRASHALREAGWLSAQRFADALVRLSPLADEGEPANAADAGSARPVFGAALRDFRAALERHNLRELSCSPTLFNHYRALCTRLSEHTPGSPAAFEDLALSARPVPPVSLHAQSADQLGHLRARYERALLPVLRAQPDNSGAALAFTNAALDELDVVLTELAGPDPYDFWRLAKACAKALRVSGRAAGEADARRFYARCNLTLADHARGIERAPRSLVRATLALLWRDYALYGAAAEDADQVDVLHDYGLTVDWHVAGTQASEMLWEAGAVQAQAISATHSTLTRELGVLTVNAHAYEDFLQTADASISALAEHARAADQPEKADPSEALQAGDAAYRLGAAACALGLGHVALVADALGLAWRRRAHAGVSTPAVRAHVIVGAPAASTLEQAAEALRAMLHKVAAGVAPAGSRAALAALTRAIEQGGA
;
A
#
# COMPACT_ATOMS: atom_id res chain seq x y z
N MET A 1 30.89 -34.26 -4.38
CA MET A 1 29.50 -33.79 -4.20
C MET A 1 29.54 -32.61 -3.26
N THR A 2 29.52 -31.39 -3.80
CA THR A 2 29.48 -30.16 -3.02
C THR A 2 28.01 -29.77 -2.83
N LEU A 3 27.57 -29.79 -1.57
CA LEU A 3 26.27 -29.29 -1.15
C LEU A 3 26.18 -27.80 -1.52
N ARG A 4 25.29 -27.46 -2.45
CA ARG A 4 24.89 -26.07 -2.69
C ARG A 4 24.24 -25.57 -1.40
N SER A 5 24.87 -24.58 -0.78
CA SER A 5 24.23 -23.72 0.22
C SER A 5 23.01 -23.10 -0.45
N ALA A 6 21.81 -23.55 -0.08
CA ALA A 6 20.59 -22.83 -0.42
C ALA A 6 20.71 -21.46 0.24
N ALA A 7 20.82 -20.40 -0.56
CA ALA A 7 20.55 -19.07 -0.04
C ALA A 7 19.15 -19.12 0.60
N PRO A 8 18.92 -18.53 1.78
CA PRO A 8 17.58 -18.49 2.35
C PRO A 8 16.66 -17.82 1.31
N ASP A 9 15.50 -18.44 1.05
CA ASP A 9 14.47 -17.84 0.20
C ASP A 9 14.11 -16.49 0.81
N SER A 10 14.56 -15.40 0.18
CA SER A 10 14.34 -14.03 0.64
C SER A 10 12.94 -13.59 0.25
N PHE A 11 11.92 -14.11 0.92
CA PHE A 11 10.55 -13.59 0.77
C PHE A 11 10.29 -12.50 1.82
N ASP A 12 9.80 -11.35 1.36
CA ASP A 12 9.49 -10.21 2.21
C ASP A 12 8.11 -10.34 2.89
N ALA A 13 7.25 -11.23 2.37
CA ALA A 13 5.94 -11.56 2.92
C ALA A 13 5.63 -13.05 2.71
N LEU A 14 4.75 -13.57 3.57
CA LEU A 14 4.22 -14.92 3.40
C LEU A 14 3.47 -15.01 2.05
N PRO A 15 3.56 -16.15 1.34
CA PRO A 15 2.74 -16.42 0.16
C PRO A 15 1.24 -16.24 0.44
N ASN A 16 0.39 -16.32 -0.57
CA ASN A 16 -1.05 -16.37 -0.36
C ASN A 16 -1.64 -17.53 -1.18
N PRO A 17 -1.73 -18.74 -0.62
CA PRO A 17 -2.20 -19.93 -1.33
C PRO A 17 -3.69 -19.85 -1.72
N ARG A 18 -4.45 -18.93 -1.11
CA ARG A 18 -5.86 -18.66 -1.44
C ARG A 18 -6.02 -17.51 -2.43
N GLY A 19 -4.92 -16.81 -2.75
CA GLY A 19 -4.88 -15.71 -3.69
C GLY A 19 -5.08 -16.17 -5.14
N GLY A 20 -5.66 -15.28 -5.93
CA GLY A 20 -5.84 -15.49 -7.36
C GLY A 20 -4.52 -15.40 -8.11
N ALA A 21 -4.40 -16.20 -9.17
CA ALA A 21 -3.28 -16.18 -10.10
C ALA A 21 -3.70 -15.48 -11.40
N VAL A 22 -2.82 -14.65 -11.97
CA VAL A 22 -2.99 -14.09 -13.32
C VAL A 22 -2.15 -14.94 -14.28
N ARG A 23 -2.68 -16.09 -14.67
CA ARG A 23 -1.93 -17.12 -15.42
C ARG A 23 -1.32 -16.59 -16.72
N SER A 24 -2.03 -15.71 -17.43
CA SER A 24 -1.52 -15.08 -18.64
C SER A 24 -0.30 -14.19 -18.37
N ALA A 25 -0.25 -13.51 -17.22
CA ALA A 25 0.92 -12.73 -16.81
C ALA A 25 2.08 -13.63 -16.36
N GLU A 26 1.81 -14.67 -15.57
CA GLU A 26 2.83 -15.64 -15.13
C GLU A 26 3.54 -16.29 -16.33
N LEU A 27 2.75 -16.79 -17.30
CA LEU A 27 3.28 -17.39 -18.52
C LEU A 27 4.09 -16.38 -19.34
N ALA A 28 3.56 -15.16 -19.52
CA ALA A 28 4.26 -14.12 -20.27
C ALA A 28 5.58 -13.68 -19.59
N LEU A 29 5.65 -13.67 -18.25
CA LEU A 29 6.91 -13.41 -17.53
C LEU A 29 7.89 -14.58 -17.64
N ALA A 30 7.40 -15.83 -17.63
CA ALA A 30 8.25 -16.99 -17.87
C ALA A 30 8.84 -16.98 -19.30
N GLU A 31 8.03 -16.64 -20.30
CA GLU A 31 8.48 -16.43 -21.68
C GLU A 31 9.51 -15.29 -21.78
N ALA A 32 9.26 -14.16 -21.11
CA ALA A 32 10.19 -13.03 -21.08
C ALA A 32 11.54 -13.42 -20.45
N LEU A 33 11.52 -14.21 -19.36
CA LEU A 33 12.74 -14.68 -18.72
C LEU A 33 13.51 -15.65 -19.63
N LEU A 34 12.82 -16.57 -20.28
CA LEU A 34 13.44 -17.51 -21.22
C LEU A 34 14.07 -16.75 -22.40
N ALA A 35 13.36 -15.77 -22.98
CA ALA A 35 13.88 -14.93 -24.04
C ALA A 35 15.14 -14.16 -23.58
N PHE A 36 15.06 -13.56 -22.40
CA PHE A 36 16.20 -12.89 -21.78
C PHE A 36 17.40 -13.83 -21.62
N GLU A 37 17.22 -15.04 -21.09
CA GLU A 37 18.29 -16.04 -20.94
C GLU A 37 18.90 -16.45 -22.28
N GLN A 38 18.08 -16.56 -23.33
CA GLN A 38 18.49 -16.88 -24.69
C GLN A 38 19.08 -15.70 -25.47
N ARG A 39 19.15 -14.50 -24.86
CA ARG A 39 19.58 -13.25 -25.52
C ARG A 39 18.69 -12.87 -26.71
N SER A 40 17.40 -13.15 -26.62
CA SER A 40 16.38 -12.74 -27.59
C SER A 40 15.47 -11.66 -27.00
N GLU A 41 14.67 -11.03 -27.87
CA GLU A 41 13.81 -9.91 -27.50
C GLU A 41 12.71 -10.32 -26.50
N SER A 42 12.65 -9.63 -25.36
CA SER A 42 11.69 -9.92 -24.27
C SER A 42 10.48 -8.96 -24.24
N THR A 43 10.53 -7.86 -24.99
CA THR A 43 9.57 -6.74 -24.94
C THR A 43 8.11 -7.17 -25.15
N ALA A 44 7.83 -7.98 -26.17
CA ALA A 44 6.47 -8.39 -26.50
C ALA A 44 5.81 -9.23 -25.39
N ALA A 45 6.59 -10.09 -24.73
CA ALA A 45 6.12 -10.91 -23.61
C ALA A 45 5.84 -10.03 -22.38
N LEU A 46 6.73 -9.08 -22.07
CA LEU A 46 6.52 -8.13 -20.98
C LEU A 46 5.30 -7.23 -21.19
N LEU A 47 5.03 -6.82 -22.43
CA LEU A 47 3.82 -6.06 -22.77
C LEU A 47 2.55 -6.87 -22.47
N ARG A 48 2.50 -8.15 -22.87
CA ARG A 48 1.38 -9.04 -22.53
C ARG A 48 1.19 -9.17 -21.02
N ALA A 49 2.28 -9.33 -20.27
CA ALA A 49 2.22 -9.37 -18.82
C ALA A 49 1.65 -8.07 -18.22
N SER A 50 2.12 -6.90 -18.67
CA SER A 50 1.60 -5.59 -18.22
C SER A 50 0.09 -5.45 -18.49
N HIS A 51 -0.39 -5.86 -19.67
CA HIS A 51 -1.80 -5.82 -20.01
C HIS A 51 -2.66 -6.72 -19.10
N ALA A 52 -2.24 -7.97 -18.90
CA ALA A 52 -2.95 -8.91 -18.03
C ALA A 52 -3.02 -8.41 -16.57
N LEU A 53 -1.93 -7.86 -16.04
CA LEU A 53 -1.89 -7.26 -14.70
C LEU A 53 -2.80 -6.04 -14.57
N ARG A 54 -2.88 -5.21 -15.63
CA ARG A 54 -3.81 -4.07 -15.68
C ARG A 54 -5.26 -4.52 -15.64
N GLU A 55 -5.61 -5.56 -16.40
CA GLU A 55 -6.95 -6.14 -16.44
C GLU A 55 -7.35 -6.73 -15.08
N ALA A 56 -6.41 -7.39 -14.39
CA ALA A 56 -6.62 -7.89 -13.03
C ALA A 56 -6.71 -6.78 -11.96
N GLY A 57 -6.23 -5.57 -12.27
CA GLY A 57 -6.16 -4.45 -11.32
C GLY A 57 -4.96 -4.50 -10.39
N TRP A 58 -3.90 -5.22 -10.78
CA TRP A 58 -2.67 -5.39 -10.01
C TRP A 58 -1.72 -4.23 -10.33
N LEU A 59 -2.13 -3.00 -9.97
CA LEU A 59 -1.55 -1.77 -10.50
C LEU A 59 -0.06 -1.58 -10.15
N SER A 60 0.36 -1.96 -8.94
CA SER A 60 1.77 -1.90 -8.54
C SER A 60 2.63 -2.83 -9.41
N ALA A 61 2.19 -4.07 -9.60
CA ALA A 61 2.85 -5.04 -10.48
C ALA A 61 2.84 -4.58 -11.95
N GLN A 62 1.75 -3.97 -12.40
CA GLN A 62 1.62 -3.40 -13.74
C GLN A 62 2.64 -2.27 -13.97
N ARG A 63 2.85 -1.37 -12.99
CA ARG A 63 3.87 -0.32 -13.07
C ARG A 63 5.28 -0.88 -13.10
N PHE A 64 5.54 -1.95 -12.36
CA PHE A 64 6.81 -2.67 -12.39
C PHE A 64 7.06 -3.28 -13.77
N ALA A 65 6.07 -3.98 -14.33
CA ALA A 65 6.12 -4.53 -15.67
C ALA A 65 6.35 -3.44 -16.74
N ASP A 66 5.72 -2.27 -16.62
CA ASP A 66 5.99 -1.13 -17.52
C ASP A 66 7.43 -0.61 -17.43
N ALA A 67 8.04 -0.62 -16.25
CA ALA A 67 9.47 -0.28 -16.11
C ALA A 67 10.36 -1.32 -16.80
N LEU A 68 10.04 -2.61 -16.68
CA LEU A 68 10.73 -3.67 -17.42
C LEU A 68 10.57 -3.51 -18.94
N VAL A 69 9.35 -3.29 -19.44
CA VAL A 69 9.08 -3.04 -20.88
C VAL A 69 9.92 -1.89 -21.42
N ARG A 70 10.05 -0.79 -20.65
CA ARG A 70 10.84 0.37 -21.10
C ARG A 70 12.34 0.10 -21.10
N LEU A 71 12.83 -0.76 -20.21
CA LEU A 71 14.25 -1.08 -20.11
C LEU A 71 14.65 -2.28 -20.99
N SER A 72 13.71 -3.09 -21.48
CA SER A 72 14.03 -4.30 -22.25
C SER A 72 14.93 -4.06 -23.48
N PRO A 73 14.73 -3.01 -24.30
CA PRO A 73 15.62 -2.77 -25.44
C PRO A 73 17.09 -2.55 -25.01
N LEU A 74 17.30 -1.85 -23.89
CA LEU A 74 18.63 -1.58 -23.32
C LEU A 74 19.26 -2.81 -22.66
N ALA A 75 18.47 -3.83 -22.34
CA ALA A 75 18.95 -5.11 -21.81
C ALA A 75 19.24 -6.15 -22.91
N ASP A 76 18.60 -5.98 -24.07
CA ASP A 76 18.70 -6.85 -25.24
C ASP A 76 19.87 -6.44 -26.16
N GLU A 77 20.30 -5.18 -26.14
CA GLU A 77 21.54 -4.71 -26.79
C GLU A 77 22.77 -5.43 -26.17
N GLY A 78 23.22 -6.48 -26.84
CA GLY A 78 24.45 -7.20 -26.51
C GLY A 78 25.68 -6.30 -26.70
N GLU A 79 26.54 -6.23 -25.68
CA GLU A 79 27.73 -5.38 -25.71
C GLU A 79 28.64 -5.68 -26.93
N PRO A 80 29.21 -4.65 -27.59
CA PRO A 80 30.46 -4.82 -28.31
C PRO A 80 31.57 -5.16 -27.31
N ALA A 81 32.41 -6.13 -27.65
CA ALA A 81 33.39 -6.81 -26.80
C ALA A 81 34.49 -5.95 -26.12
N ASN A 82 34.39 -4.62 -26.13
CA ASN A 82 35.41 -3.69 -25.61
C ASN A 82 34.92 -2.68 -24.56
N ALA A 83 33.69 -2.80 -24.02
CA ALA A 83 33.24 -1.95 -22.91
C ALA A 83 33.34 -2.71 -21.58
N ALA A 84 34.54 -2.72 -21.00
CA ALA A 84 34.74 -3.25 -19.65
C ALA A 84 33.92 -2.43 -18.62
N ASP A 85 32.96 -3.10 -18.00
CA ASP A 85 32.50 -2.90 -16.62
C ASP A 85 32.11 -1.48 -16.17
N ALA A 86 30.84 -1.09 -16.43
CA ALA A 86 30.05 -0.19 -15.55
C ALA A 86 28.60 0.08 -16.04
N GLY A 87 28.34 -0.10 -17.34
CA GLY A 87 27.14 0.45 -18.00
C GLY A 87 25.99 -0.51 -18.33
N SER A 88 26.18 -1.84 -18.24
CA SER A 88 25.16 -2.79 -18.71
C SER A 88 23.90 -2.77 -17.85
N ALA A 89 22.74 -2.53 -18.46
CA ALA A 89 21.43 -2.63 -17.81
C ALA A 89 20.98 -4.10 -17.59
N ARG A 90 21.60 -5.03 -18.31
CA ARG A 90 21.27 -6.46 -18.34
C ARG A 90 21.28 -7.16 -16.96
N PRO A 91 22.30 -7.02 -16.08
CA PRO A 91 22.28 -7.66 -14.77
C PRO A 91 21.15 -7.15 -13.87
N VAL A 92 20.90 -5.83 -13.88
CA VAL A 92 19.82 -5.20 -13.10
C VAL A 92 18.46 -5.69 -13.61
N PHE A 93 18.27 -5.69 -14.92
CA PHE A 93 17.05 -6.19 -15.57
C PHE A 93 16.80 -7.67 -15.24
N GLY A 94 17.81 -8.53 -15.37
CA GLY A 94 17.68 -9.96 -15.13
C GLY A 94 17.39 -10.31 -13.67
N ALA A 95 17.97 -9.57 -12.71
CA ALA A 95 17.65 -9.73 -11.29
C ALA A 95 16.21 -9.29 -11.00
N ALA A 96 15.83 -8.10 -11.47
CA ALA A 96 14.49 -7.56 -11.30
C ALA A 96 13.41 -8.47 -11.90
N LEU A 97 13.63 -9.02 -13.10
CA LEU A 97 12.68 -9.91 -13.77
C LEU A 97 12.47 -11.22 -13.00
N ARG A 98 13.55 -11.83 -12.48
CA ARG A 98 13.47 -13.06 -11.70
C ARG A 98 12.71 -12.87 -10.40
N ASP A 99 13.08 -11.84 -9.63
CA ASP A 99 12.49 -11.58 -8.31
C ASP A 99 11.03 -11.13 -8.44
N PHE A 100 10.71 -10.35 -9.49
CA PHE A 100 9.34 -9.97 -9.80
C PHE A 100 8.47 -11.18 -10.19
N ARG A 101 8.98 -12.09 -11.02
CA ARG A 101 8.25 -13.32 -11.35
C ARG A 101 7.99 -14.16 -10.11
N ALA A 102 9.00 -14.36 -9.26
CA ALA A 102 8.86 -15.11 -8.03
C ALA A 102 7.84 -14.48 -7.07
N ALA A 103 7.79 -13.13 -6.98
CA ALA A 103 6.79 -12.42 -6.20
C ALA A 103 5.37 -12.56 -6.77
N LEU A 104 5.23 -12.58 -8.10
CA LEU A 104 3.94 -12.78 -8.74
C LEU A 104 3.35 -14.17 -8.43
N GLU A 105 4.20 -15.20 -8.43
CA GLU A 105 3.84 -16.60 -8.13
C GLU A 105 3.42 -16.82 -6.66
N ARG A 106 3.70 -15.86 -5.76
CA ARG A 106 3.24 -15.89 -4.36
C ARG A 106 1.81 -15.38 -4.18
N HIS A 107 1.17 -14.83 -5.21
CA HIS A 107 -0.24 -14.41 -5.22
C HIS A 107 -0.63 -13.41 -4.11
N ASN A 108 0.35 -12.65 -3.60
CA ASN A 108 0.15 -11.68 -2.54
C ASN A 108 0.19 -10.23 -3.10
N LEU A 109 -0.99 -9.62 -3.25
CA LEU A 109 -1.13 -8.25 -3.78
C LEU A 109 -0.40 -7.18 -2.94
N ARG A 110 -0.29 -7.43 -1.63
CA ARG A 110 0.37 -6.50 -0.71
C ARG A 110 1.87 -6.57 -0.84
N GLU A 111 2.41 -7.78 -1.02
CA GLU A 111 3.83 -7.95 -1.37
C GLU A 111 4.19 -7.20 -2.66
N LEU A 112 3.39 -7.36 -3.70
CA LEU A 112 3.58 -6.68 -4.99
C LEU A 112 3.52 -5.15 -4.89
N SER A 113 2.95 -4.61 -3.81
CA SER A 113 2.82 -3.16 -3.57
C SER A 113 3.86 -2.63 -2.60
N CYS A 114 4.20 -3.40 -1.57
CA CYS A 114 4.95 -2.94 -0.40
C CYS A 114 6.33 -3.59 -0.23
N SER A 115 6.72 -4.58 -1.05
CA SER A 115 8.03 -5.24 -0.93
C SER A 115 9.18 -4.23 -1.11
N PRO A 116 10.08 -4.09 -0.11
CA PRO A 116 11.30 -3.31 -0.26
C PRO A 116 12.22 -3.86 -1.34
N THR A 117 12.28 -5.18 -1.52
CA THR A 117 13.09 -5.83 -2.54
C THR A 117 12.61 -5.44 -3.94
N LEU A 118 11.31 -5.56 -4.21
CA LEU A 118 10.73 -5.12 -5.48
C LEU A 118 10.90 -3.61 -5.67
N PHE A 119 10.70 -2.80 -4.64
CA PHE A 119 10.92 -1.35 -4.78
C PHE A 119 12.38 -1.01 -5.11
N ASN A 120 13.36 -1.68 -4.50
CA ASN A 120 14.77 -1.47 -4.80
C ASN A 120 15.09 -1.80 -6.26
N HIS A 121 14.54 -2.90 -6.79
CA HIS A 121 14.62 -3.23 -8.21
C HIS A 121 13.96 -2.16 -9.07
N TYR A 122 12.72 -1.78 -8.76
CA TYR A 122 11.99 -0.75 -9.49
C TYR A 122 12.76 0.58 -9.56
N ARG A 123 13.33 1.00 -8.43
CA ARG A 123 14.17 2.20 -8.34
C ARG A 123 15.42 2.05 -9.19
N ALA A 124 16.10 0.90 -9.14
CA ALA A 124 17.30 0.65 -9.96
C ALA A 124 16.97 0.68 -11.47
N LEU A 125 15.85 0.10 -11.89
CA LEU A 125 15.36 0.18 -13.26
C LEU A 125 15.09 1.64 -13.67
N CYS A 126 14.41 2.42 -12.82
CA CYS A 126 14.10 3.82 -13.08
C CYS A 126 15.36 4.69 -13.15
N THR A 127 16.36 4.44 -12.31
CA THR A 127 17.66 5.13 -12.37
C THR A 127 18.32 4.91 -13.74
N ARG A 128 18.33 3.67 -14.26
CA ARG A 128 18.88 3.38 -15.60
C ARG A 128 18.08 4.05 -16.73
N LEU A 129 16.76 4.08 -16.61
CA LEU A 129 15.93 4.83 -17.56
C LEU A 129 16.22 6.34 -17.53
N SER A 130 16.52 6.89 -16.34
CA SER A 130 16.79 8.31 -16.19
C SER A 130 18.10 8.80 -16.82
N GLU A 131 19.07 7.89 -17.01
CA GLU A 131 20.32 8.16 -17.73
C GLU A 131 20.06 8.51 -19.21
N HIS A 132 18.96 8.00 -19.78
CA HIS A 132 18.60 8.14 -21.20
C HIS A 132 17.39 9.04 -21.43
N THR A 133 16.57 9.29 -20.40
CA THR A 133 15.40 10.17 -20.46
C THR A 133 15.22 10.87 -19.12
N PRO A 134 15.39 12.20 -19.04
CA PRO A 134 15.23 12.91 -17.77
C PRO A 134 13.81 12.70 -17.21
N GLY A 135 13.75 12.18 -15.99
CA GLY A 135 12.50 11.86 -15.29
C GLY A 135 12.63 12.10 -13.79
N SER A 136 11.48 12.15 -13.10
CA SER A 136 11.44 12.24 -11.64
C SER A 136 12.00 10.95 -11.02
N PRO A 137 12.76 11.03 -9.91
CA PRO A 137 13.19 9.83 -9.20
C PRO A 137 11.98 9.01 -8.74
N ALA A 138 12.08 7.69 -8.87
CA ALA A 138 11.05 6.77 -8.42
C ALA A 138 10.92 6.80 -6.90
N ALA A 139 9.72 7.09 -6.40
CA ALA A 139 9.41 7.10 -4.98
C ALA A 139 8.63 5.84 -4.58
N PHE A 140 8.76 5.40 -3.32
CA PHE A 140 8.14 4.16 -2.84
C PHE A 140 6.61 4.26 -2.85
N GLU A 141 6.09 5.42 -2.45
CA GLU A 141 4.67 5.73 -2.44
C GLU A 141 4.01 5.72 -3.82
N ASP A 142 4.78 5.84 -4.90
CA ASP A 142 4.26 5.75 -6.27
C ASP A 142 3.94 4.30 -6.66
N LEU A 143 4.63 3.35 -6.05
CA LEU A 143 4.37 1.92 -6.20
C LEU A 143 3.30 1.49 -5.19
N ALA A 144 3.54 1.70 -3.89
CA ALA A 144 2.67 1.22 -2.81
C ALA A 144 1.26 1.80 -2.91
N LEU A 145 1.12 3.10 -3.14
CA LEU A 145 -0.18 3.78 -3.15
C LEU A 145 -0.70 4.01 -4.58
N SER A 146 -0.41 3.08 -5.50
CA SER A 146 -0.82 3.15 -6.91
C SER A 146 -2.34 3.32 -7.04
N ALA A 147 -2.77 4.43 -7.64
CA ALA A 147 -4.18 4.83 -7.84
C ALA A 147 -5.05 4.96 -6.58
N ARG A 148 -4.45 4.86 -5.38
CA ARG A 148 -5.15 5.08 -4.11
C ARG A 148 -5.37 6.58 -3.87
N PRO A 149 -6.61 7.02 -3.59
CA PRO A 149 -6.88 8.40 -3.21
C PRO A 149 -6.22 8.70 -1.86
N VAL A 150 -5.82 9.96 -1.66
CA VAL A 150 -5.25 10.42 -0.39
C VAL A 150 -6.01 11.66 0.05
N PRO A 151 -6.65 11.65 1.23
CA PRO A 151 -7.38 12.80 1.71
C PRO A 151 -6.43 13.98 1.95
N PRO A 152 -6.91 15.22 1.83
CA PRO A 152 -6.15 16.39 2.25
C PRO A 152 -5.92 16.33 3.76
N VAL A 153 -4.69 16.64 4.18
CA VAL A 153 -4.24 16.53 5.57
C VAL A 153 -3.86 17.92 6.06
N SER A 154 -4.42 18.32 7.20
CA SER A 154 -4.16 19.60 7.84
C SER A 154 -2.94 19.54 8.75
N LEU A 155 -2.42 20.71 9.06
CA LEU A 155 -1.49 20.95 10.17
C LEU A 155 -2.29 21.69 11.24
N HIS A 156 -2.50 21.06 12.41
CA HIS A 156 -3.28 21.65 13.49
C HIS A 156 -2.68 22.98 13.98
N ALA A 157 -3.48 24.06 13.94
CA ALA A 157 -3.05 25.40 14.32
C ALA A 157 -2.55 25.47 15.77
N GLN A 158 -1.34 25.98 15.95
CA GLN A 158 -0.70 26.17 17.25
C GLN A 158 -0.08 27.57 17.34
N SER A 159 0.20 28.04 18.56
CA SER A 159 0.88 29.32 18.73
C SER A 159 2.33 29.25 18.20
N ALA A 160 2.82 30.36 17.63
CA ALA A 160 4.18 30.42 17.09
C ALA A 160 5.24 30.13 18.16
N ASP A 161 5.02 30.57 19.41
CA ASP A 161 5.92 30.31 20.53
C ASP A 161 6.00 28.82 20.89
N GLN A 162 4.84 28.14 20.92
CA GLN A 162 4.78 26.70 21.17
C GLN A 162 5.48 25.92 20.06
N LEU A 163 5.21 26.25 18.79
CA LEU A 163 5.86 25.63 17.64
C LEU A 163 7.37 25.87 17.64
N GLY A 164 7.82 27.08 18.00
CA GLY A 164 9.24 27.40 18.15
C GLY A 164 9.92 26.53 19.21
N HIS A 165 9.27 26.35 20.36
CA HIS A 165 9.77 25.48 21.44
C HIS A 165 9.85 24.01 21.02
N LEU A 166 8.77 23.47 20.45
CA LEU A 166 8.69 22.08 19.98
C LEU A 166 9.72 21.80 18.89
N ARG A 167 9.90 22.73 17.95
CA ARG A 167 10.90 22.60 16.89
C ARG A 167 12.33 22.58 17.44
N ALA A 168 12.66 23.42 18.41
CA ALA A 168 13.99 23.40 19.03
C ALA A 168 14.28 22.06 19.73
N ARG A 169 13.27 21.48 20.41
CA ARG A 169 13.38 20.13 21.00
C ARG A 169 13.55 19.06 19.94
N TYR A 170 12.76 19.12 18.87
CA TYR A 170 12.83 18.20 17.73
C TYR A 170 14.22 18.23 17.07
N GLU A 171 14.74 19.41 16.73
CA GLU A 171 16.03 19.58 16.05
C GLU A 171 17.19 19.06 16.92
N ARG A 172 17.13 19.27 18.24
CA ARG A 172 18.12 18.72 19.19
C ARG A 172 18.12 17.19 19.20
N ALA A 173 16.94 16.58 19.17
CA ALA A 173 16.78 15.12 19.17
C ALA A 173 17.01 14.48 17.79
N LEU A 174 16.88 15.24 16.71
CA LEU A 174 17.06 14.74 15.34
C LEU A 174 18.52 14.39 15.02
N LEU A 175 19.47 15.22 15.48
CA LEU A 175 20.88 15.07 15.12
C LEU A 175 21.49 13.70 15.51
N PRO A 176 21.26 13.16 16.73
CA PRO A 176 21.69 11.81 17.08
C PRO A 176 21.14 10.74 16.15
N VAL A 177 19.84 10.82 15.81
CA VAL A 177 19.16 9.84 14.94
C VAL A 177 19.72 9.87 13.52
N LEU A 178 20.00 11.06 12.98
CA LEU A 178 20.60 11.18 11.65
C LEU A 178 22.05 10.67 11.59
N ARG A 179 22.79 10.76 12.69
CA ARG A 179 24.18 10.30 12.80
C ARG A 179 24.32 8.84 13.20
N ALA A 180 23.22 8.18 13.57
CA ALA A 180 23.25 6.79 13.99
C ALA A 180 23.80 5.88 12.88
N GLN A 181 24.82 5.09 13.23
CA GLN A 181 25.40 4.07 12.38
C GLN A 181 24.89 2.69 12.81
N PRO A 182 24.81 1.71 11.89
CA PRO A 182 24.36 0.36 12.20
C PRO A 182 25.23 -0.34 13.26
N ASP A 183 26.54 -0.03 13.31
CA ASP A 183 27.50 -0.66 14.24
C ASP A 183 27.73 0.15 15.53
N ASN A 184 26.75 0.94 15.96
CA ASN A 184 26.89 1.81 17.13
C ASN A 184 27.18 1.00 18.41
N SER A 185 28.11 1.49 19.23
CA SER A 185 28.37 0.94 20.57
C SER A 185 27.17 1.10 21.50
N GLY A 186 27.09 0.32 22.59
CA GLY A 186 25.94 0.32 23.50
C GLY A 186 25.56 1.70 24.06
N ALA A 187 26.53 2.56 24.36
CA ALA A 187 26.28 3.93 24.81
C ALA A 187 25.72 4.84 23.69
N ALA A 188 26.20 4.67 22.46
CA ALA A 188 25.71 5.42 21.30
C ALA A 188 24.29 4.99 20.90
N LEU A 189 23.97 3.69 21.03
CA LEU A 189 22.62 3.16 20.87
C LEU A 189 21.66 3.71 21.93
N ALA A 190 22.05 3.69 23.20
CA ALA A 190 21.21 4.25 24.28
C ALA A 190 20.91 5.74 24.08
N PHE A 191 21.92 6.52 23.65
CA PHE A 191 21.72 7.94 23.33
C PHE A 191 20.80 8.15 22.13
N THR A 192 20.89 7.30 21.10
CA THR A 192 19.99 7.34 19.94
C THR A 192 18.56 7.01 20.34
N ASN A 193 18.36 6.00 21.21
CA ASN A 193 17.04 5.62 21.70
C ASN A 193 16.40 6.73 22.55
N ALA A 194 17.16 7.38 23.43
CA ALA A 194 16.67 8.53 24.19
C ALA A 194 16.29 9.71 23.28
N ALA A 195 17.01 9.90 22.18
CA ALA A 195 16.66 10.90 21.18
C ALA A 195 15.37 10.53 20.43
N LEU A 196 15.17 9.26 20.08
CA LEU A 196 13.91 8.77 19.51
C LEU A 196 12.74 8.94 20.48
N ASP A 197 12.95 8.71 21.79
CA ASP A 197 11.93 8.94 22.83
C ASP A 197 11.49 10.41 22.85
N GLU A 198 12.44 11.34 22.79
CA GLU A 198 12.14 12.77 22.72
C GLU A 198 11.38 13.14 21.44
N LEU A 199 11.72 12.54 20.29
CA LEU A 199 10.98 12.76 19.04
C LEU A 199 9.52 12.29 19.14
N ASP A 200 9.26 11.13 19.75
CA ASP A 200 7.90 10.62 19.94
C ASP A 200 7.05 11.50 20.87
N VAL A 201 7.69 12.02 21.92
CA VAL A 201 7.06 12.99 22.83
C VAL A 201 6.68 14.25 22.05
N VAL A 202 7.59 14.82 21.26
CA VAL A 202 7.31 16.00 20.45
C VAL A 202 6.21 15.73 19.42
N LEU A 203 6.23 14.61 18.71
CA LEU A 203 5.17 14.23 17.76
C LEU A 203 3.81 14.06 18.46
N THR A 204 3.80 13.58 19.69
CA THR A 204 2.58 13.50 20.51
C THR A 204 2.05 14.87 20.92
N GLU A 205 2.93 15.80 21.30
CA GLU A 205 2.55 17.18 21.63
C GLU A 205 2.08 17.96 20.38
N LEU A 206 2.56 17.60 19.20
CA LEU A 206 2.15 18.22 17.93
C LEU A 206 0.79 17.71 17.42
N ALA A 207 0.43 16.46 17.75
CA ALA A 207 -0.77 15.80 17.25
C ALA A 207 -2.06 16.50 17.70
N GLY A 208 -2.84 16.95 16.73
CA GLY A 208 -4.16 17.52 16.95
C GLY A 208 -5.26 16.46 17.11
N PRO A 209 -6.49 16.89 17.45
CA PRO A 209 -7.65 16.00 17.59
C PRO A 209 -8.30 15.59 16.26
N ASP A 210 -7.93 16.23 15.14
CA ASP A 210 -8.46 15.91 13.81
C ASP A 210 -7.91 14.56 13.31
N PRO A 211 -8.76 13.62 12.87
CA PRO A 211 -8.32 12.39 12.23
C PRO A 211 -7.39 12.59 11.02
N TYR A 212 -7.54 13.70 10.31
CA TYR A 212 -6.73 14.06 9.15
C TYR A 212 -5.64 15.08 9.48
N ASP A 213 -5.12 15.08 10.72
CA ASP A 213 -3.93 15.83 11.11
C ASP A 213 -2.63 15.08 10.73
N PHE A 214 -1.68 15.80 10.14
CA PHE A 214 -0.42 15.21 9.71
C PHE A 214 0.40 14.67 10.89
N TRP A 215 0.36 15.35 12.03
CA TRP A 215 1.15 14.93 13.19
C TRP A 215 0.60 13.64 13.83
N ARG A 216 -0.72 13.38 13.74
CA ARG A 216 -1.31 12.07 14.08
C ARG A 216 -0.76 10.95 13.18
N LEU A 217 -0.69 11.18 11.87
CA LEU A 217 -0.09 10.22 10.92
C LEU A 217 1.42 10.03 11.18
N ALA A 218 2.16 11.12 11.38
CA ALA A 218 3.60 11.07 11.65
C ALA A 218 3.90 10.33 12.95
N LYS A 219 3.10 10.53 14.00
CA LYS A 219 3.20 9.79 15.27
C LYS A 219 2.98 8.30 15.06
N ALA A 220 1.93 7.90 14.32
CA ALA A 220 1.68 6.49 14.03
C ALA A 220 2.84 5.85 13.24
N CYS A 221 3.38 6.57 12.25
CA CYS A 221 4.54 6.13 11.48
C CYS A 221 5.80 5.99 12.34
N ALA A 222 6.09 6.95 13.23
CA ALA A 222 7.24 6.88 14.12
C ALA A 222 7.13 5.69 15.09
N LYS A 223 5.95 5.47 15.69
CA LYS A 223 5.68 4.31 16.55
C LYS A 223 5.91 2.99 15.79
N ALA A 224 5.38 2.87 14.56
CA ALA A 224 5.56 1.66 13.75
C ALA A 224 7.04 1.41 13.42
N LEU A 225 7.79 2.44 13.00
CA LEU A 225 9.23 2.33 12.73
C LEU A 225 10.03 1.91 13.97
N ARG A 226 9.60 2.32 15.16
CA ARG A 226 10.24 1.92 16.41
C ARG A 226 9.98 0.46 16.74
N VAL A 227 8.73 0.01 16.63
CA VAL A 227 8.36 -1.38 16.89
C VAL A 227 9.07 -2.32 15.94
N SER A 228 9.20 -1.94 14.66
CA SER A 228 9.93 -2.75 13.67
C SER A 228 11.46 -2.65 13.76
N GLY A 229 11.99 -1.85 14.69
CA GLY A 229 13.44 -1.65 14.86
C GLY A 229 14.12 -0.86 13.74
N ARG A 230 13.34 -0.24 12.84
CA ARG A 230 13.80 0.49 11.64
C ARG A 230 13.94 1.99 11.86
N ALA A 231 13.56 2.49 13.04
CA ALA A 231 13.59 3.91 13.39
C ALA A 231 14.99 4.54 13.30
N ALA A 232 16.04 3.76 13.56
CA ALA A 232 17.43 4.17 13.38
C ALA A 232 18.12 3.26 12.34
N GLY A 233 18.94 3.85 11.45
CA GLY A 233 19.76 3.10 10.49
C GLY A 233 19.21 3.04 9.07
N GLU A 234 17.88 2.97 8.87
CA GLU A 234 17.29 2.98 7.52
C GLU A 234 17.30 4.39 6.90
N ALA A 235 17.63 4.46 5.60
CA ALA A 235 17.64 5.71 4.85
C ALA A 235 16.24 6.35 4.79
N ASP A 236 15.18 5.54 4.67
CA ASP A 236 13.82 6.04 4.57
C ASP A 236 13.29 6.56 5.91
N ALA A 237 13.64 5.92 7.05
CA ALA A 237 13.35 6.43 8.38
C ALA A 237 14.05 7.77 8.65
N ARG A 238 15.35 7.90 8.34
CA ARG A 238 16.08 9.17 8.44
C ARG A 238 15.47 10.25 7.55
N ARG A 239 15.09 9.90 6.31
CA ARG A 239 14.41 10.83 5.39
C ARG A 239 13.07 11.27 5.95
N PHE A 240 12.29 10.36 6.55
CA PHE A 240 11.03 10.69 7.22
C PHE A 240 11.24 11.72 8.33
N TYR A 241 12.12 11.46 9.30
CA TYR A 241 12.37 12.40 10.40
C TYR A 241 12.91 13.75 9.92
N ALA A 242 13.75 13.77 8.88
CA ALA A 242 14.24 15.01 8.28
C ALA A 242 13.11 15.80 7.59
N ARG A 243 12.20 15.13 6.88
CA ARG A 243 11.03 15.77 6.25
C ARG A 243 10.03 16.30 7.27
N CYS A 244 9.85 15.60 8.40
CA CYS A 244 9.07 16.12 9.52
C CYS A 244 9.65 17.44 10.06
N ASN A 245 10.99 17.58 10.14
CA ASN A 245 11.61 18.85 10.53
C ASN A 245 11.32 19.99 9.54
N LEU A 246 11.37 19.70 8.23
CA LEU A 246 11.01 20.68 7.21
C LEU A 246 9.54 21.11 7.33
N THR A 247 8.66 20.13 7.62
CA THR A 247 7.23 20.37 7.80
C THR A 247 6.94 21.17 9.05
N LEU A 248 7.71 20.97 10.14
CA LEU A 248 7.67 21.83 11.32
C LEU A 248 8.03 23.27 10.99
N ALA A 249 9.04 23.48 10.13
CA ALA A 249 9.41 24.82 9.69
C ALA A 249 8.31 25.48 8.84
N ASP A 250 7.65 24.72 7.96
CA ASP A 250 6.52 25.20 7.18
C ASP A 250 5.29 25.49 8.06
N HIS A 251 5.02 24.62 9.03
CA HIS A 251 3.94 24.80 10.00
C HIS A 251 4.16 26.09 10.83
N ALA A 252 5.38 26.34 11.29
CA ALA A 252 5.74 27.57 12.00
C ALA A 252 5.60 28.85 11.13
N ARG A 253 5.60 28.72 9.80
CA ARG A 253 5.31 29.82 8.86
C ARG A 253 3.82 30.03 8.58
N GLY A 254 2.94 29.24 9.23
CA GLY A 254 1.50 29.31 9.04
C GLY A 254 0.98 28.51 7.84
N ILE A 255 1.74 27.53 7.34
CA ILE A 255 1.21 26.59 6.34
C ILE A 255 0.21 25.66 7.02
N GLU A 256 -1.03 25.65 6.52
CA GLU A 256 -2.14 24.89 7.11
C GLU A 256 -2.31 23.48 6.54
N ARG A 257 -1.67 23.17 5.40
CA ARG A 257 -1.79 21.87 4.71
C ARG A 257 -0.43 21.20 4.58
N ALA A 258 -0.38 19.92 4.95
CA ALA A 258 0.79 19.10 4.67
C ALA A 258 0.91 18.83 3.15
N PRO A 259 2.12 18.90 2.56
CA PRO A 259 2.33 18.55 1.16
C PRO A 259 1.86 17.12 0.86
N ARG A 260 1.10 16.92 -0.22
CA ARG A 260 0.57 15.59 -0.60
C ARG A 260 1.67 14.53 -0.74
N SER A 261 2.83 14.90 -1.30
CA SER A 261 3.97 13.99 -1.46
C SER A 261 4.58 13.57 -0.11
N LEU A 262 4.42 14.37 0.94
CA LEU A 262 4.83 14.00 2.29
C LEU A 262 3.85 13.02 2.90
N VAL A 263 2.56 13.34 2.86
CA VAL A 263 1.50 12.47 3.36
C VAL A 263 1.59 11.09 2.72
N ARG A 264 1.74 11.03 1.39
CA ARG A 264 1.89 9.77 0.63
C ARG A 264 3.10 8.96 1.07
N ALA A 265 4.27 9.60 1.21
CA ALA A 265 5.48 8.92 1.63
C ALA A 265 5.37 8.37 3.06
N THR A 266 4.86 9.17 4.00
CA THR A 266 4.65 8.74 5.39
C THR A 266 3.63 7.62 5.47
N LEU A 267 2.53 7.72 4.73
CA LEU A 267 1.49 6.69 4.69
C LEU A 267 1.99 5.38 4.09
N ALA A 268 2.74 5.44 2.98
CA ALA A 268 3.35 4.25 2.39
C ALA A 268 4.34 3.58 3.36
N LEU A 269 5.14 4.37 4.07
CA LEU A 269 6.10 3.87 5.06
C LEU A 269 5.40 3.20 6.25
N LEU A 270 4.31 3.79 6.76
CA LEU A 270 3.46 3.18 7.80
C LEU A 270 2.83 1.88 7.30
N TRP A 271 2.21 1.89 6.12
CA TRP A 271 1.48 0.73 5.61
C TRP A 271 2.38 -0.45 5.27
N ARG A 272 3.62 -0.20 4.84
CA ARG A 272 4.59 -1.22 4.41
C ARG A 272 4.63 -2.43 5.35
N ASP A 273 4.86 -2.17 6.64
CA ASP A 273 5.11 -3.24 7.60
C ASP A 273 3.81 -4.01 7.89
N TYR A 274 2.70 -3.30 8.07
CA TYR A 274 1.38 -3.92 8.29
C TYR A 274 0.81 -4.64 7.06
N ALA A 275 1.21 -4.24 5.85
CA ALA A 275 0.80 -4.88 4.61
C ALA A 275 1.52 -6.22 4.39
N LEU A 276 2.79 -6.31 4.80
CA LEU A 276 3.63 -7.50 4.61
C LEU A 276 3.49 -8.50 5.75
N TYR A 277 3.38 -8.02 6.98
CA TYR A 277 3.44 -8.82 8.21
C TYR A 277 2.18 -8.70 9.07
N GLY A 278 1.09 -8.14 8.52
CA GLY A 278 -0.18 -7.93 9.21
C GLY A 278 -0.07 -7.09 10.48
N ALA A 279 -1.17 -7.03 11.22
CA ALA A 279 -1.31 -6.27 12.46
C ALA A 279 -1.67 -7.20 13.63
N ALA A 280 -1.14 -6.91 14.82
CA ALA A 280 -1.53 -7.56 16.07
C ALA A 280 -2.59 -6.72 16.82
N ALA A 281 -3.14 -7.24 17.92
CA ALA A 281 -4.19 -6.54 18.67
C ALA A 281 -3.70 -5.20 19.26
N GLU A 282 -2.43 -5.14 19.65
CA GLU A 282 -1.74 -3.95 20.14
C GLU A 282 -1.53 -2.84 19.08
N ASP A 283 -1.71 -3.18 17.81
CA ASP A 283 -1.58 -2.24 16.68
C ASP A 283 -2.89 -1.55 16.32
N ALA A 284 -3.97 -1.78 17.08
CA ALA A 284 -5.30 -1.29 16.73
C ALA A 284 -5.36 0.21 16.46
N ASP A 285 -4.60 1.02 17.20
CA ASP A 285 -4.53 2.46 16.97
C ASP A 285 -3.90 2.82 15.60
N GLN A 286 -2.84 2.11 15.19
CA GLN A 286 -2.19 2.32 13.90
C GLN A 286 -3.04 1.81 12.75
N VAL A 287 -3.75 0.70 12.96
CA VAL A 287 -4.72 0.19 11.98
C VAL A 287 -5.89 1.15 11.81
N ASP A 288 -6.38 1.75 12.89
CA ASP A 288 -7.42 2.77 12.79
C ASP A 288 -6.96 4.00 11.99
N VAL A 289 -5.70 4.43 12.18
CA VAL A 289 -5.10 5.46 11.32
C VAL A 289 -5.03 4.99 9.86
N LEU A 290 -4.58 3.77 9.56
CA LEU A 290 -4.53 3.26 8.18
C LEU A 290 -5.91 3.20 7.53
N HIS A 291 -6.93 2.79 8.28
CA HIS A 291 -8.32 2.84 7.86
C HIS A 291 -8.79 4.27 7.63
N ASP A 292 -8.37 5.27 8.42
CA ASP A 292 -8.68 6.67 8.13
C ASP A 292 -8.14 7.12 6.76
N TYR A 293 -7.11 6.46 6.23
CA TYR A 293 -6.50 6.72 4.92
C TYR A 293 -6.87 5.71 3.82
N GLY A 294 -7.84 4.81 4.05
CA GLY A 294 -8.29 3.86 3.04
C GLY A 294 -7.31 2.72 2.76
N LEU A 295 -6.55 2.29 3.77
CA LEU A 295 -5.61 1.19 3.68
C LEU A 295 -6.02 0.05 4.61
N THR A 296 -6.31 -1.10 4.04
CA THR A 296 -6.63 -2.31 4.78
C THR A 296 -5.37 -3.08 5.17
N VAL A 297 -5.45 -3.78 6.29
CA VAL A 297 -4.41 -4.68 6.81
C VAL A 297 -5.00 -6.04 7.13
N ASP A 298 -4.15 -7.05 7.27
CA ASP A 298 -4.56 -8.38 7.72
C ASP A 298 -4.32 -8.43 9.21
N TRP A 299 -5.31 -8.89 9.96
CA TRP A 299 -5.16 -9.09 11.39
C TRP A 299 -4.55 -10.47 11.62
N HIS A 300 -3.37 -10.52 12.23
CA HIS A 300 -2.84 -11.77 12.74
C HIS A 300 -3.62 -12.15 13.99
N VAL A 301 -4.21 -13.34 13.97
CA VAL A 301 -4.57 -14.04 15.21
C VAL A 301 -3.26 -14.52 15.83
N ALA A 302 -2.54 -13.58 16.48
CA ALA A 302 -1.25 -13.73 17.16
C ALA A 302 -0.09 -14.25 16.30
N GLY A 303 0.76 -13.34 15.80
CA GLY A 303 2.05 -13.59 15.12
C GLY A 303 3.07 -14.32 16.00
N THR A 304 2.74 -15.55 16.35
CA THR A 304 3.63 -16.52 17.00
C THR A 304 4.15 -17.45 15.92
N GLN A 305 5.35 -17.99 16.10
CA GLN A 305 5.90 -19.04 15.23
C GLN A 305 4.91 -20.22 15.06
N ALA A 306 4.04 -20.46 16.05
CA ALA A 306 2.96 -21.43 15.98
C ALA A 306 1.85 -21.06 14.98
N SER A 307 1.48 -19.78 14.89
CA SER A 307 0.53 -19.28 13.89
C SER A 307 1.08 -19.32 12.46
N GLU A 308 2.37 -19.03 12.30
CA GLU A 308 3.08 -19.15 11.02
C GLU A 308 3.14 -20.62 10.60
N MET A 309 3.50 -21.54 11.50
CA MET A 309 3.47 -22.98 11.23
C MET A 309 2.07 -23.51 10.90
N LEU A 310 1.01 -22.98 11.54
CA LEU A 310 -0.37 -23.36 11.23
C LEU A 310 -0.83 -22.81 9.88
N TRP A 311 -0.43 -21.58 9.56
CA TRP A 311 -0.72 -20.95 8.28
C TRP A 311 0.05 -21.64 7.14
N GLU A 312 1.33 -21.96 7.35
CA GLU A 312 2.16 -22.78 6.43
C GLU A 312 1.60 -24.19 6.27
N ALA A 313 1.20 -24.86 7.36
CA ALA A 313 0.56 -26.16 7.30
C ALA A 313 -0.76 -26.10 6.51
N GLY A 314 -1.58 -25.07 6.74
CA GLY A 314 -2.79 -24.81 5.97
C GLY A 314 -2.52 -24.47 4.51
N ALA A 315 -1.46 -23.73 4.21
CA ALA A 315 -1.03 -23.37 2.86
C ALA A 315 -0.52 -24.59 2.08
N VAL A 316 0.32 -25.41 2.71
CA VAL A 316 0.83 -26.66 2.15
C VAL A 316 -0.31 -27.66 1.95
N GLN A 317 -1.25 -27.75 2.88
CA GLN A 317 -2.43 -28.59 2.74
C GLN A 317 -3.34 -28.10 1.61
N ALA A 318 -3.55 -26.78 1.47
CA ALA A 318 -4.32 -26.18 0.37
C ALA A 318 -3.65 -26.37 -0.99
N GLN A 319 -2.31 -26.26 -1.06
CA GLN A 319 -1.52 -26.53 -2.27
C GLN A 319 -1.53 -28.01 -2.63
N ALA A 320 -1.39 -28.93 -1.67
CA ALA A 320 -1.43 -30.36 -1.91
C ALA A 320 -2.82 -30.84 -2.40
N ILE A 321 -3.89 -30.25 -1.86
CA ILE A 321 -5.27 -30.51 -2.30
C ILE A 321 -5.52 -29.91 -3.69
N SER A 322 -5.02 -28.70 -3.97
CA SER A 322 -5.16 -28.07 -5.29
C SER A 322 -4.34 -28.77 -6.38
N ALA A 323 -3.19 -29.34 -6.04
CA ALA A 323 -2.34 -30.10 -6.97
C ALA A 323 -2.94 -31.47 -7.35
N THR A 324 -3.81 -32.04 -6.51
CA THR A 324 -4.47 -33.33 -6.75
C THR A 324 -5.85 -33.20 -7.41
N HIS A 325 -6.50 -32.04 -7.32
CA HIS A 325 -7.81 -31.77 -7.91
C HIS A 325 -7.79 -30.52 -8.80
N SER A 326 -7.56 -30.71 -10.10
CA SER A 326 -7.67 -29.64 -11.11
C SER A 326 -9.09 -29.05 -11.25
N THR A 327 -10.08 -29.59 -10.54
CA THR A 327 -11.51 -29.21 -10.57
C THR A 327 -11.91 -28.17 -9.51
N LEU A 328 -10.95 -27.60 -8.75
CA LEU A 328 -11.23 -26.68 -7.63
C LEU A 328 -10.87 -25.21 -7.90
N THR A 329 -10.61 -24.82 -9.15
CA THR A 329 -10.37 -23.42 -9.53
C THR A 329 -11.52 -22.85 -10.35
N ARG A 330 -11.73 -21.53 -10.26
CA ARG A 330 -12.67 -20.78 -11.10
C ARG A 330 -11.93 -19.70 -11.88
N GLU A 331 -12.33 -19.50 -13.12
CA GLU A 331 -11.84 -18.42 -13.97
C GLU A 331 -12.77 -17.21 -13.86
N LEU A 332 -12.19 -16.05 -13.58
CA LEU A 332 -12.85 -14.75 -13.45
C LEU A 332 -12.19 -13.77 -14.44
N GLY A 333 -12.38 -14.02 -15.73
CA GLY A 333 -11.61 -13.35 -16.78
C GLY A 333 -10.13 -13.75 -16.74
N VAL A 334 -9.24 -12.79 -16.47
CA VAL A 334 -7.77 -13.05 -16.40
C VAL A 334 -7.31 -13.67 -15.08
N LEU A 335 -8.19 -13.73 -14.08
CA LEU A 335 -7.88 -14.27 -12.76
C LEU A 335 -8.34 -15.73 -12.65
N THR A 336 -7.47 -16.58 -12.14
CA THR A 336 -7.80 -17.95 -11.71
C THR A 336 -7.77 -17.99 -10.20
N VAL A 337 -8.89 -18.33 -9.56
CA VAL A 337 -9.04 -18.32 -8.10
C VAL A 337 -9.40 -19.69 -7.56
N ASN A 338 -9.11 -19.94 -6.28
CA ASN A 338 -9.61 -21.13 -5.58
C ASN A 338 -11.13 -21.04 -5.38
N ALA A 339 -11.87 -22.11 -5.71
CA ALA A 339 -13.33 -22.13 -5.64
C ALA A 339 -13.87 -21.94 -4.21
N HIS A 340 -13.21 -22.46 -3.18
CA HIS A 340 -13.65 -22.28 -1.79
C HIS A 340 -13.40 -20.85 -1.30
N ALA A 341 -12.22 -20.29 -1.62
CA ALA A 341 -11.92 -18.89 -1.32
C ALA A 341 -12.88 -17.93 -2.03
N TYR A 342 -13.31 -18.30 -3.25
CA TYR A 342 -14.30 -17.56 -4.00
C TYR A 342 -15.70 -17.59 -3.34
N GLU A 343 -16.18 -18.74 -2.87
CA GLU A 343 -17.47 -18.83 -2.18
C GLU A 343 -17.46 -18.07 -0.84
N ASP A 344 -16.40 -18.18 -0.04
CA ASP A 344 -16.22 -17.41 1.20
C ASP A 344 -16.24 -15.89 0.92
N PHE A 345 -15.60 -15.49 -0.18
CA PHE A 345 -15.61 -14.11 -0.65
C PHE A 345 -17.02 -13.66 -1.04
N LEU A 346 -17.80 -14.45 -1.78
CA LEU A 346 -19.17 -14.09 -2.17
C LEU A 346 -20.07 -13.88 -0.95
N GLN A 347 -19.96 -14.73 0.08
CA GLN A 347 -20.71 -14.56 1.33
C GLN A 347 -20.34 -13.25 2.04
N THR A 348 -19.05 -12.96 2.12
CA THR A 348 -18.54 -11.70 2.71
C THR A 348 -19.02 -10.50 1.90
N ALA A 349 -18.97 -10.59 0.58
CA ALA A 349 -19.35 -9.51 -0.32
C ALA A 349 -20.85 -9.20 -0.28
N ASP A 350 -21.70 -10.22 -0.23
CA ASP A 350 -23.15 -10.05 -0.13
C ASP A 350 -23.55 -9.33 1.18
N ALA A 351 -22.96 -9.75 2.30
CA ALA A 351 -23.17 -9.11 3.60
C ALA A 351 -22.68 -7.64 3.61
N SER A 352 -21.48 -7.38 3.08
CA SER A 352 -20.92 -6.02 3.02
C SER A 352 -21.72 -5.09 2.11
N ILE A 353 -22.19 -5.57 0.94
CA ILE A 353 -22.99 -4.75 0.02
C ILE A 353 -24.38 -4.48 0.58
N SER A 354 -25.00 -5.45 1.25
CA SER A 354 -26.29 -5.24 1.92
C SER A 354 -26.18 -4.14 2.98
N ALA A 355 -25.15 -4.20 3.83
CA ALA A 355 -24.88 -3.15 4.81
C ALA A 355 -24.62 -1.77 4.15
N LEU A 356 -23.77 -1.73 3.11
CA LEU A 356 -23.48 -0.48 2.39
C LEU A 356 -24.73 0.15 1.76
N ALA A 357 -25.62 -0.66 1.19
CA ALA A 357 -26.86 -0.19 0.58
C ALA A 357 -27.86 0.33 1.63
N GLU A 358 -27.91 -0.28 2.80
CA GLU A 358 -28.72 0.20 3.93
C GLU A 358 -28.22 1.56 4.42
N HIS A 359 -26.91 1.71 4.64
CA HIS A 359 -26.31 2.96 5.10
C HIS A 359 -26.38 4.08 4.04
N ALA A 360 -26.25 3.75 2.75
CA ALA A 360 -26.42 4.73 1.67
C ALA A 360 -27.82 5.36 1.69
N ARG A 361 -28.88 4.54 1.82
CA ARG A 361 -30.27 5.02 1.92
C ARG A 361 -30.53 5.86 3.18
N ALA A 362 -29.87 5.53 4.29
CA ALA A 362 -29.96 6.32 5.52
C ALA A 362 -29.26 7.68 5.39
N ALA A 363 -28.13 7.74 4.66
CA ALA A 363 -27.33 8.94 4.50
C ALA A 363 -27.98 10.05 3.65
N ASP A 364 -29.02 9.72 2.86
CA ASP A 364 -29.86 10.67 2.13
C ASP A 364 -30.81 11.48 3.04
N GLN A 365 -30.88 11.13 4.33
CA GLN A 365 -31.59 11.90 5.35
C GLN A 365 -30.58 12.63 6.26
N PRO A 366 -30.03 13.79 5.84
CA PRO A 366 -28.94 14.46 6.55
C PRO A 366 -29.30 14.87 7.99
N GLU A 367 -30.58 15.11 8.29
CA GLU A 367 -31.05 15.43 9.64
C GLU A 367 -31.01 14.24 10.62
N LYS A 368 -30.85 13.01 10.11
CA LYS A 368 -30.79 11.76 10.89
C LYS A 368 -29.48 10.99 10.70
N ALA A 369 -28.55 11.52 9.91
CA ALA A 369 -27.32 10.82 9.59
C ALA A 369 -26.45 10.65 10.85
N ASP A 370 -26.41 9.43 11.38
CA ASP A 370 -25.59 9.07 12.53
C ASP A 370 -24.14 8.83 12.08
N PRO A 371 -23.14 9.54 12.64
CA PRO A 371 -21.74 9.26 12.37
C PRO A 371 -21.31 7.81 12.65
N SER A 372 -21.96 7.14 13.61
CA SER A 372 -21.67 5.74 13.94
C SER A 372 -22.05 4.78 12.80
N GLU A 373 -23.17 5.03 12.13
CA GLU A 373 -23.61 4.28 10.95
C GLU A 373 -22.66 4.49 9.77
N ALA A 374 -22.16 5.72 9.59
CA ALA A 374 -21.16 6.01 8.56
C ALA A 374 -19.83 5.28 8.81
N LEU A 375 -19.41 5.11 10.08
CA LEU A 375 -18.24 4.26 10.41
C LEU A 375 -18.50 2.80 10.09
N GLN A 376 -19.68 2.27 10.43
CA GLN A 376 -20.06 0.89 10.11
C GLN A 376 -20.09 0.63 8.59
N ALA A 377 -20.57 1.59 7.80
CA ALA A 377 -20.49 1.55 6.34
C ALA A 377 -19.04 1.51 5.86
N GLY A 378 -18.17 2.33 6.45
CA GLY A 378 -16.73 2.30 6.20
C GLY A 378 -16.10 0.92 6.47
N ASP A 379 -16.41 0.34 7.63
CA ASP A 379 -15.90 -0.98 8.03
C ASP A 379 -16.45 -2.11 7.14
N ALA A 380 -17.70 -2.02 6.68
CA ALA A 380 -18.27 -2.94 5.71
C ALA A 380 -17.52 -2.88 4.36
N ALA A 381 -17.19 -1.67 3.88
CA ALA A 381 -16.39 -1.49 2.68
C ALA A 381 -14.96 -2.03 2.85
N TYR A 382 -14.31 -1.81 3.99
CA TYR A 382 -12.97 -2.35 4.25
C TYR A 382 -12.93 -3.86 4.39
N ARG A 383 -13.94 -4.48 4.99
CA ARG A 383 -14.06 -5.95 5.00
C ARG A 383 -14.14 -6.52 3.59
N LEU A 384 -14.92 -5.88 2.72
CA LEU A 384 -15.01 -6.25 1.29
C LEU A 384 -13.68 -6.01 0.57
N GLY A 385 -13.02 -4.87 0.82
CA GLY A 385 -11.72 -4.52 0.24
C GLY A 385 -10.63 -5.52 0.61
N ALA A 386 -10.54 -5.88 1.90
CA ALA A 386 -9.61 -6.87 2.41
C ALA A 386 -9.88 -8.26 1.79
N ALA A 387 -11.14 -8.72 1.74
CA ALA A 387 -11.50 -10.00 1.14
C ALA A 387 -11.21 -10.03 -0.38
N ALA A 388 -11.50 -8.94 -1.09
CA ALA A 388 -11.16 -8.81 -2.51
C ALA A 388 -9.64 -8.81 -2.74
N CYS A 389 -8.88 -8.13 -1.88
CA CYS A 389 -7.42 -8.10 -1.94
C CYS A 389 -6.82 -9.48 -1.69
N ALA A 390 -7.31 -10.20 -0.68
CA ALA A 390 -6.90 -11.57 -0.37
C ALA A 390 -7.21 -12.56 -1.51
N LEU A 391 -8.32 -12.37 -2.25
CA LEU A 391 -8.65 -13.20 -3.41
C LEU A 391 -7.91 -12.77 -4.70
N GLY A 392 -7.31 -11.57 -4.74
CA GLY A 392 -6.61 -11.06 -5.93
C GLY A 392 -7.47 -10.17 -6.86
N LEU A 393 -8.67 -9.76 -6.44
CA LEU A 393 -9.57 -8.87 -7.19
C LEU A 393 -9.16 -7.39 -7.01
N GLY A 394 -8.04 -6.99 -7.61
CA GLY A 394 -7.41 -5.68 -7.38
C GLY A 394 -8.32 -4.47 -7.64
N HIS A 395 -9.13 -4.50 -8.71
CA HIS A 395 -10.08 -3.42 -9.02
C HIS A 395 -11.20 -3.28 -7.98
N VAL A 396 -11.73 -4.42 -7.49
CA VAL A 396 -12.78 -4.44 -6.46
C VAL A 396 -12.21 -3.91 -5.15
N ALA A 397 -11.03 -4.40 -4.76
CA ALA A 397 -10.33 -3.96 -3.56
C ALA A 397 -10.10 -2.45 -3.55
N LEU A 398 -9.58 -1.89 -4.66
CA LEU A 398 -9.29 -0.47 -4.75
C LEU A 398 -10.54 0.43 -4.64
N VAL A 399 -11.65 0.03 -5.26
CA VAL A 399 -12.92 0.79 -5.18
C VAL A 399 -13.52 0.67 -3.78
N ALA A 400 -13.51 -0.53 -3.19
CA ALA A 400 -14.01 -0.75 -1.82
C ALA A 400 -13.21 0.06 -0.79
N ASP A 401 -11.88 0.05 -0.88
CA ASP A 401 -11.00 0.83 -0.01
C ASP A 401 -11.24 2.35 -0.15
N ALA A 402 -11.39 2.84 -1.39
CA ALA A 402 -11.71 4.25 -1.63
C ALA A 402 -13.11 4.62 -1.09
N LEU A 403 -14.09 3.72 -1.22
CA LEU A 403 -15.44 3.92 -0.67
C LEU A 403 -15.43 3.93 0.85
N GLY A 404 -14.69 3.03 1.50
CA GLY A 404 -14.53 3.01 2.95
C GLY A 404 -13.91 4.30 3.48
N LEU A 405 -12.90 4.83 2.78
CA LEU A 405 -12.28 6.12 3.10
C LEU A 405 -13.30 7.25 2.99
N ALA A 406 -14.11 7.25 1.93
CA ALA A 406 -15.12 8.29 1.73
C ALA A 406 -16.21 8.27 2.83
N TRP A 407 -16.61 7.08 3.29
CA TRP A 407 -17.52 6.91 4.44
C TRP A 407 -16.91 7.38 5.75
N ARG A 408 -15.66 7.02 6.03
CA ARG A 408 -14.94 7.50 7.23
C ARG A 408 -14.79 9.02 7.26
N ARG A 409 -14.46 9.64 6.12
CA ARG A 409 -14.44 11.11 6.01
C ARG A 409 -15.78 11.74 6.37
N ARG A 410 -16.89 11.10 5.94
CA ARG A 410 -18.24 11.56 6.27
C ARG A 410 -18.56 11.38 7.76
N ALA A 411 -18.18 10.25 8.35
CA ALA A 411 -18.35 10.01 9.78
C ALA A 411 -17.60 11.05 10.63
N HIS A 412 -16.32 11.26 10.34
CA HIS A 412 -15.47 12.21 11.06
C HIS A 412 -15.97 13.64 10.94
N ALA A 413 -16.50 14.03 9.77
CA ALA A 413 -17.14 15.33 9.59
C ALA A 413 -18.43 15.49 10.44
N GLY A 414 -19.17 14.40 10.67
CA GLY A 414 -20.39 14.38 11.49
C GLY A 414 -20.13 14.51 12.99
N VAL A 415 -19.03 13.92 13.51
CA VAL A 415 -18.64 14.01 14.94
C VAL A 415 -17.90 15.30 15.27
N SER A 416 -17.28 15.94 14.28
CA SER A 416 -16.40 17.10 14.48
C SER A 416 -17.09 18.22 15.27
N THR A 417 -16.46 18.63 16.38
CA THR A 417 -16.88 19.80 17.17
C THR A 417 -16.73 21.08 16.34
N PRO A 418 -17.38 22.20 16.70
CA PRO A 418 -17.20 23.47 15.98
C PRO A 418 -15.73 23.90 15.87
N ALA A 419 -14.91 23.60 16.89
CA ALA A 419 -13.47 23.84 16.88
C ALA A 419 -12.75 22.99 15.81
N VAL A 420 -13.09 21.71 15.65
CA VAL A 420 -12.52 20.85 14.61
C VAL A 420 -13.04 21.27 13.22
N ARG A 421 -14.33 21.58 13.07
CA ARG A 421 -14.93 22.04 11.80
C ARG A 421 -14.30 23.31 11.25
N ALA A 422 -13.88 24.22 12.12
CA ALA A 422 -13.18 25.44 11.71
C ALA A 422 -11.84 25.18 10.99
N HIS A 423 -11.28 23.97 11.15
CA HIS A 423 -10.00 23.56 10.57
C HIS A 423 -10.17 22.51 9.46
N VAL A 424 -11.40 22.04 9.20
CA VAL A 424 -11.70 21.13 8.09
C VAL A 424 -11.64 21.91 6.79
N ILE A 425 -10.57 21.70 6.03
CA ILE A 425 -10.29 22.48 4.83
C ILE A 425 -10.98 21.92 3.58
N VAL A 426 -11.47 20.67 3.64
CA VAL A 426 -12.23 20.01 2.56
C VAL A 426 -13.40 19.26 3.17
N GLY A 427 -14.62 19.59 2.70
CA GLY A 427 -15.85 19.00 3.17
C GLY A 427 -15.93 17.48 2.99
N ALA A 428 -16.92 16.88 3.64
CA ALA A 428 -17.23 15.47 3.50
C ALA A 428 -17.68 15.14 2.06
N PRO A 429 -17.45 13.91 1.57
CA PRO A 429 -18.05 13.43 0.34
C PRO A 429 -19.59 13.48 0.39
N ALA A 430 -20.21 13.85 -0.75
CA ALA A 430 -21.66 13.87 -0.90
C ALA A 430 -22.26 12.45 -0.84
N ALA A 431 -23.44 12.31 -0.23
CA ALA A 431 -24.13 11.01 -0.09
C ALA A 431 -24.40 10.34 -1.44
N SER A 432 -24.84 11.12 -2.43
CA SER A 432 -25.10 10.64 -3.79
C SER A 432 -23.86 10.03 -4.45
N THR A 433 -22.66 10.55 -4.18
CA THR A 433 -21.41 9.97 -4.68
C THR A 433 -21.11 8.62 -4.04
N LEU A 434 -21.40 8.49 -2.74
CA LEU A 434 -21.23 7.23 -2.00
C LEU A 434 -22.22 6.16 -2.49
N GLU A 435 -23.48 6.54 -2.72
CA GLU A 435 -24.51 5.66 -3.26
C GLU A 435 -24.15 5.19 -4.68
N GLN A 436 -23.76 6.10 -5.58
CA GLN A 436 -23.33 5.76 -6.94
C GLN A 436 -22.11 4.82 -6.94
N ALA A 437 -21.16 5.06 -6.03
CA ALA A 437 -20.00 4.20 -5.88
C ALA A 437 -20.35 2.82 -5.31
N ALA A 438 -21.26 2.74 -4.33
CA ALA A 438 -21.76 1.48 -3.79
C ALA A 438 -22.50 0.67 -4.86
N GLU A 439 -23.32 1.30 -5.69
CA GLU A 439 -24.01 0.63 -6.80
C GLU A 439 -23.03 0.17 -7.88
N ALA A 440 -22.01 0.98 -8.21
CA ALA A 440 -20.95 0.56 -9.12
C ALA A 440 -20.18 -0.65 -8.58
N LEU A 441 -19.87 -0.67 -7.29
CA LEU A 441 -19.20 -1.78 -6.62
C LEU A 441 -20.08 -3.04 -6.61
N ARG A 442 -21.38 -2.90 -6.33
CA ARG A 442 -22.37 -3.98 -6.43
C ARG A 442 -22.45 -4.55 -7.85
N ALA A 443 -22.48 -3.68 -8.88
CA ALA A 443 -22.47 -4.11 -10.27
C ALA A 443 -21.18 -4.86 -10.65
N MET A 444 -20.02 -4.45 -10.12
CA MET A 444 -18.76 -5.19 -10.28
C MET A 444 -18.85 -6.58 -9.64
N LEU A 445 -19.43 -6.69 -8.45
CA LEU A 445 -19.58 -7.97 -7.74
C LEU A 445 -20.56 -8.92 -8.43
N HIS A 446 -21.65 -8.41 -9.02
CA HIS A 446 -22.54 -9.24 -9.85
C HIS A 446 -21.83 -9.83 -11.06
N LYS A 447 -20.90 -9.09 -11.69
CA LYS A 447 -20.07 -9.63 -12.77
C LYS A 447 -19.13 -10.72 -12.26
N VAL A 448 -18.50 -10.50 -11.10
CA VAL A 448 -17.63 -11.50 -10.46
C VAL A 448 -18.43 -12.76 -10.11
N ALA A 449 -19.65 -12.62 -9.59
CA ALA A 449 -20.57 -13.73 -9.31
C ALA A 449 -20.94 -14.52 -10.58
N ALA A 450 -21.06 -13.82 -11.71
CA ALA A 450 -21.31 -14.41 -13.03
C ALA A 450 -20.06 -14.99 -13.71
N GLY A 451 -18.88 -14.97 -13.06
CA GLY A 451 -17.62 -15.45 -13.64
C GLY A 451 -16.98 -14.52 -14.68
N VAL A 452 -17.45 -13.27 -14.76
CA VAL A 452 -16.96 -12.27 -15.72
C VAL A 452 -15.95 -11.34 -15.07
N ALA A 453 -14.93 -10.94 -15.84
CA ALA A 453 -13.94 -9.96 -15.38
C ALA A 453 -14.62 -8.67 -14.86
N PRO A 454 -14.18 -8.12 -13.72
CA PRO A 454 -14.72 -6.88 -13.19
C PRO A 454 -14.31 -5.69 -14.08
N ALA A 455 -15.13 -5.36 -15.09
CA ALA A 455 -14.94 -4.17 -15.92
C ALA A 455 -15.69 -2.96 -15.33
N GLY A 456 -15.05 -1.78 -15.34
CA GLY A 456 -15.72 -0.49 -15.10
C GLY A 456 -15.34 0.29 -13.83
N SER A 457 -14.29 -0.10 -13.10
CA SER A 457 -13.88 0.57 -11.84
C SER A 457 -13.43 2.03 -12.01
N ARG A 458 -12.88 2.40 -13.18
CA ARG A 458 -12.16 3.67 -13.36
C ARG A 458 -13.02 4.91 -13.17
N ALA A 459 -14.28 4.88 -13.63
CA ALA A 459 -15.17 6.04 -13.51
C ALA A 459 -15.60 6.26 -12.05
N ALA A 460 -16.02 5.19 -11.36
CA ALA A 460 -16.38 5.23 -9.95
C ALA A 460 -15.19 5.63 -9.07
N LEU A 461 -14.01 5.03 -9.30
CA LEU A 461 -12.78 5.39 -8.61
C LEU A 461 -12.40 6.85 -8.84
N ALA A 462 -12.46 7.35 -10.08
CA ALA A 462 -12.16 8.75 -10.36
C ALA A 462 -13.14 9.72 -9.69
N ALA A 463 -14.42 9.36 -9.61
CA ALA A 463 -15.43 10.14 -8.89
C ALA A 463 -15.17 10.15 -7.38
N LEU A 464 -14.88 8.98 -6.78
CA LEU A 464 -14.48 8.86 -5.38
C LEU A 464 -13.22 9.65 -5.08
N THR A 465 -12.16 9.52 -5.89
CA THR A 465 -10.92 10.26 -5.70
C THR A 465 -11.15 11.76 -5.71
N ARG A 466 -11.95 12.28 -6.65
CA ARG A 466 -12.32 13.70 -6.65
C ARG A 466 -13.08 14.09 -5.39
N ALA A 467 -14.09 13.32 -4.99
CA ALA A 467 -14.87 13.61 -3.79
C ALA A 467 -14.05 13.54 -2.50
N ILE A 468 -13.05 12.64 -2.43
CA ILE A 468 -12.13 12.50 -1.30
C ILE A 468 -11.14 13.67 -1.25
N GLU A 469 -10.63 14.10 -2.40
CA GLU A 469 -9.57 15.12 -2.45
C GLU A 469 -10.12 16.56 -2.44
N GLN A 470 -11.33 16.76 -2.97
CA GLN A 470 -11.93 18.08 -3.21
C GLN A 470 -13.23 18.29 -2.43
N GLY A 471 -13.83 17.24 -1.86
CA GLY A 471 -15.09 17.29 -1.11
C GLY A 471 -16.33 17.06 -1.99
N GLY A 472 -17.51 17.03 -1.37
CA GLY A 472 -18.79 17.11 -2.08
C GLY A 472 -19.06 18.55 -2.52
N ALA A 473 -19.18 18.77 -3.82
CA ALA A 473 -19.69 20.03 -4.38
C ALA A 473 -21.21 20.11 -4.22
#